data_AF-A0A9C9Y3T6-F1
#
_entry.id   AF-A0A9C9Y3T6-F1
#
_cell.length_a   1.000
_cell.length_b   1.000
_cell.length_c   1.000
_cell.angle_alpha   90.00
_cell.angle_beta   90.00
_cell.angle_gamma   90.00
#
_symmetry.space_group_name_H-M   'P 1'
#
loop_
_entity.id
_entity.type
_entity.pdbx_description
1 polymer ?
#
loop_
_entity_poly.entity_id
_entity_poly.type
_entity_poly.pdbx_seq_one_letter_code
_entity_poly.pdbx_strand_id
1 'polypeptide(L)'
;MSTYQTIRFSRVDKTKFFRTLNRKINNYFKENNIKKTGNSKLYFKAVVMFSLLFVPLILIFTIALPLWIKALLMVVVGIGMAGVGMNVMHDANHEVFSSKKWVNKLMGSSIYILAGNDYNWKVQHNVLHHTYTNIVGHDEDVDAGRIIRFSKHSKWMKIHKFQKYYAFFLYGLLTVNWAITTDFKQTYNYLKRNLSYGKMPKPVTQWTKLIIGKILYYSLWIALPLL
;
A
#
# COMPACT_ATOMS: atom_id res chain seq x y z
N MET A 1 -8.11 -22.61 -15.34
CA MET A 1 -6.91 -21.76 -15.18
C MET A 1 -6.91 -20.74 -16.30
N SER A 2 -7.02 -19.45 -16.01
CA SER A 2 -6.80 -18.42 -17.03
C SER A 2 -5.30 -18.38 -17.33
N THR A 3 -4.93 -18.70 -18.56
CA THR A 3 -3.57 -18.54 -19.08
C THR A 3 -3.31 -17.05 -19.21
N TYR A 4 -2.52 -16.49 -18.29
CA TYR A 4 -2.04 -15.12 -18.40
C TYR A 4 -1.24 -14.99 -19.71
N GLN A 5 -1.75 -14.19 -20.65
CA GLN A 5 -1.06 -13.94 -21.91
C GLN A 5 0.26 -13.22 -21.60
N THR A 6 1.39 -13.79 -22.03
CA THR A 6 2.69 -13.17 -21.78
C THR A 6 2.81 -11.85 -22.55
N ILE A 7 2.76 -10.73 -21.84
CA ILE A 7 2.92 -9.40 -22.43
C ILE A 7 4.39 -9.17 -22.73
N ARG A 8 4.68 -8.82 -23.98
CA ARG A 8 6.01 -8.40 -24.42
C ARG A 8 5.97 -6.91 -24.75
N PHE A 9 6.83 -6.16 -24.10
CA PHE A 9 7.03 -4.76 -24.42
C PHE A 9 8.00 -4.62 -25.60
N SER A 10 7.72 -3.71 -26.55
CA SER A 10 8.60 -3.43 -27.69
C SER A 10 10.02 -3.10 -27.23
N ARG A 11 11.02 -3.72 -27.89
CA ARG A 11 12.44 -3.61 -27.55
C ARG A 11 13.22 -2.58 -28.39
N VAL A 12 12.61 -2.04 -29.45
CA VAL A 12 13.33 -1.30 -30.51
C VAL A 12 13.65 0.15 -30.12
N ASP A 13 12.73 0.86 -29.43
CA ASP A 13 12.93 2.28 -29.04
C ASP A 13 12.98 2.55 -27.52
N LYS A 14 12.56 1.58 -26.70
CA LYS A 14 12.44 1.76 -25.25
C LYS A 14 13.77 1.94 -24.53
N THR A 15 14.85 1.32 -25.01
CA THR A 15 16.18 1.49 -24.42
C THR A 15 16.65 2.93 -24.53
N LYS A 16 16.39 3.60 -25.68
CA LYS A 16 16.69 5.03 -25.86
C LYS A 16 15.81 5.90 -24.97
N PHE A 17 14.50 5.67 -24.91
CA PHE A 17 13.60 6.44 -24.05
C PHE A 17 13.96 6.29 -22.57
N PHE A 18 14.01 5.06 -22.05
CA PHE A 18 14.28 4.78 -20.64
C PHE A 18 15.67 5.27 -20.21
N ARG A 19 16.70 5.04 -21.04
CA ARG A 19 18.05 5.56 -20.78
C ARG A 19 18.07 7.08 -20.78
N THR A 20 17.40 7.72 -21.73
CA THR A 20 17.34 9.19 -21.81
C THR A 20 16.58 9.78 -20.63
N LEU A 21 15.44 9.20 -20.27
CA LEU A 21 14.65 9.60 -19.11
C LEU A 21 15.46 9.50 -17.82
N ASN A 22 16.05 8.32 -17.54
CA ASN A 22 16.88 8.13 -16.35
C ASN A 22 18.08 9.07 -16.32
N ARG A 23 18.74 9.31 -17.46
CA ARG A 23 19.84 10.28 -17.55
C ARG A 23 19.35 11.68 -17.19
N LYS A 24 18.24 12.16 -17.76
CA LYS A 24 17.68 13.49 -17.47
C LYS A 24 17.27 13.63 -16.00
N ILE A 25 16.61 12.63 -15.43
CA ILE A 25 16.23 12.62 -14.00
C ILE A 25 17.49 12.67 -13.13
N ASN A 26 18.50 11.85 -13.41
CA ASN A 26 19.74 11.82 -12.65
C ASN A 26 20.50 13.16 -12.72
N ASN A 27 20.55 13.77 -13.91
CA ASN A 27 21.17 15.08 -14.10
C ASN A 27 20.43 16.15 -13.30
N TYR A 28 19.09 16.17 -13.34
CA TYR A 28 18.29 17.11 -12.56
C TYR A 28 18.65 17.08 -11.06
N PHE A 29 18.70 15.90 -10.45
CA PHE A 29 19.08 15.77 -9.03
C PHE A 29 20.52 16.25 -8.76
N LYS A 30 21.45 15.93 -9.67
CA LYS A 30 22.86 16.31 -9.53
C LYS A 30 23.06 17.82 -9.69
N GLU A 31 22.51 18.41 -10.74
CA GLU A 31 22.64 19.83 -11.08
C GLU A 31 21.99 20.73 -10.03
N ASN A 32 20.89 20.29 -9.42
CA ASN A 32 20.21 21.03 -8.35
C ASN A 32 20.74 20.70 -6.95
N ASN A 33 21.73 19.81 -6.82
CA ASN A 33 22.25 19.33 -5.53
C ASN A 33 21.16 18.79 -4.57
N ILE A 34 20.18 18.08 -5.14
CA ILE A 34 19.04 17.52 -4.40
C ILE A 34 19.25 16.00 -4.25
N LYS A 35 19.04 15.47 -3.04
CA LYS A 35 19.04 14.02 -2.80
C LYS A 35 17.78 13.39 -3.41
N LYS A 36 17.93 12.18 -3.94
CA LYS A 36 16.81 11.36 -4.43
C LYS A 36 15.96 10.74 -3.31
N THR A 37 16.44 10.85 -2.08
CA THR A 37 15.79 10.34 -0.88
C THR A 37 15.19 11.49 -0.08
N GLY A 38 14.33 11.15 0.89
CA GLY A 38 13.60 12.08 1.72
C GLY A 38 14.44 13.19 2.34
N ASN A 39 13.79 14.34 2.50
CA ASN A 39 14.32 15.55 3.10
C ASN A 39 13.54 15.92 4.38
N SER A 40 13.87 17.06 5.00
CA SER A 40 13.18 17.56 6.18
C SER A 40 11.67 17.71 6.00
N LYS A 41 11.21 18.12 4.82
CA LYS A 41 9.76 18.24 4.51
C LYS A 41 9.06 16.89 4.56
N LEU A 42 9.70 15.83 4.05
CA LEU A 42 9.15 14.47 4.12
C LEU A 42 9.06 13.98 5.57
N TYR A 43 10.11 14.19 6.37
CA TYR A 43 10.09 13.78 7.78
C TYR A 43 9.05 14.57 8.59
N PHE A 44 8.93 15.88 8.36
CA PHE A 44 7.89 16.69 8.98
C PHE A 44 6.49 16.18 8.61
N LYS A 45 6.25 15.91 7.33
CA LYS A 45 5.00 15.29 6.85
C LYS A 45 4.74 13.96 7.56
N ALA A 46 5.75 13.10 7.71
CA ALA A 46 5.61 11.84 8.41
C ALA A 46 5.22 12.01 9.88
N VAL A 47 5.86 12.95 10.59
CA VAL A 47 5.50 13.29 11.98
C VAL A 47 4.04 13.74 12.03
N VAL A 48 3.60 14.65 11.16
CA VAL A 48 2.20 15.10 11.12
C VAL A 48 1.25 13.93 10.87
N MET A 49 1.53 13.04 9.90
CA MET A 49 0.65 11.90 9.60
C MET A 49 0.56 10.92 10.78
N PHE A 50 1.68 10.63 11.45
CA PHE A 50 1.66 9.78 12.65
C PHE A 50 1.00 10.46 13.85
N SER A 51 1.16 11.78 14.02
CA SER A 51 0.45 12.54 15.05
C SER A 51 -1.06 12.48 14.85
N LEU A 52 -1.54 12.65 13.60
CA LEU A 52 -2.96 12.50 13.26
C LEU A 52 -3.50 11.09 13.53
N LEU A 53 -2.63 10.07 13.45
CA LEU A 53 -3.00 8.68 13.77
C LEU A 53 -3.03 8.43 15.28
N PHE A 54 -1.94 8.73 15.99
CA PHE A 54 -1.74 8.28 17.37
C PHE A 54 -2.22 9.25 18.43
N VAL A 55 -2.13 10.58 18.22
CA VAL A 55 -2.56 11.55 19.26
C VAL A 55 -4.07 11.41 19.54
N PRO A 56 -4.97 11.40 18.54
CA PRO A 56 -6.40 11.19 18.80
C PRO A 56 -6.68 9.85 19.47
N LEU A 57 -5.96 8.78 19.08
CA LEU A 57 -6.11 7.46 19.67
C LEU A 57 -5.75 7.45 21.16
N ILE A 58 -4.63 8.09 21.52
CA ILE A 58 -4.21 8.24 22.93
C ILE A 58 -5.24 9.05 23.71
N LEU A 59 -5.78 10.14 23.15
CA LEU A 59 -6.81 10.94 23.83
C LEU A 59 -8.10 10.16 24.07
N ILE A 60 -8.53 9.34 23.09
CA ILE A 60 -9.72 8.48 23.23
C ILE A 60 -9.58 7.50 24.40
N PHE A 61 -8.37 6.96 24.61
CA PHE A 61 -8.11 5.96 25.66
C PHE A 61 -7.79 6.54 27.03
N THR A 62 -7.22 7.75 27.09
CA THR A 62 -6.74 8.31 28.36
C THR A 62 -7.69 9.33 28.98
N ILE A 63 -8.59 9.93 28.19
CA ILE A 63 -9.48 11.00 28.64
C ILE A 63 -10.94 10.57 28.50
N ALA A 64 -11.74 10.84 29.54
CA ALA A 64 -13.19 10.70 29.48
C ALA A 64 -13.79 11.76 28.55
N LEU A 65 -14.10 11.36 27.31
CA LEU A 65 -14.68 12.22 26.29
C LEU A 65 -16.11 11.78 25.92
N PRO A 66 -17.03 12.72 25.65
CA PRO A 66 -18.33 12.42 25.07
C PRO A 66 -18.21 11.62 23.77
N LEU A 67 -19.18 10.74 23.50
CA LEU A 67 -19.16 9.85 22.35
C LEU A 67 -19.00 10.58 21.01
N TRP A 68 -19.63 11.75 20.85
CA TRP A 68 -19.53 12.54 19.63
C TRP A 68 -18.10 13.10 19.39
N ILE A 69 -17.36 13.45 20.45
CA ILE A 69 -15.95 13.85 20.33
C ILE A 69 -15.10 12.65 19.93
N LYS A 70 -15.32 11.48 20.55
CA LYS A 70 -14.63 10.25 20.16
C LYS A 70 -14.88 9.90 18.68
N ALA A 71 -16.11 10.08 18.20
CA ALA A 71 -16.44 9.89 16.79
C ALA A 71 -15.67 10.84 15.87
N LEU A 72 -15.58 12.13 16.21
CA LEU A 72 -14.79 13.11 15.44
C LEU A 72 -13.28 12.76 15.47
N LEU A 73 -12.75 12.38 16.62
CA LEU A 73 -11.36 11.94 16.74
C LEU A 73 -11.08 10.69 15.89
N MET A 74 -12.03 9.76 15.78
CA MET A 74 -11.90 8.60 14.90
C MET A 74 -11.88 8.97 13.40
N VAL A 75 -12.55 10.05 12.99
CA VAL A 75 -12.39 10.59 11.63
C VAL A 75 -10.96 11.08 11.42
N VAL A 76 -10.38 11.78 12.40
CA VAL A 76 -8.98 12.23 12.35
C VAL A 76 -8.02 11.04 12.31
N VAL A 77 -8.25 10.01 13.11
CA VAL A 77 -7.50 8.73 13.05
C VAL A 77 -7.54 8.14 11.64
N GLY A 78 -8.71 8.12 10.99
CA GLY A 78 -8.86 7.65 9.61
C GLY A 78 -8.03 8.45 8.60
N ILE A 79 -7.99 9.79 8.74
CA ILE A 79 -7.13 10.66 7.94
C ILE A 79 -5.66 10.35 8.19
N GLY A 80 -5.25 10.20 9.46
CA GLY A 80 -3.89 9.82 9.85
C GLY A 80 -3.48 8.46 9.29
N MET A 81 -4.36 7.46 9.36
CA MET A 81 -4.16 6.12 8.82
C MET A 81 -3.93 6.14 7.31
N ALA A 82 -4.81 6.81 6.55
CA ALA A 82 -4.62 7.00 5.11
C ALA A 82 -3.33 7.78 4.81
N GLY A 83 -3.03 8.81 5.61
CA GLY A 83 -1.82 9.60 5.53
C GLY A 83 -0.55 8.78 5.69
N VAL A 84 -0.45 7.96 6.73
CA VAL A 84 0.67 7.05 6.99
C VAL A 84 0.82 6.05 5.84
N GLY A 85 -0.28 5.42 5.40
CA GLY A 85 -0.27 4.46 4.30
C GLY A 85 0.24 5.06 2.98
N MET A 86 -0.31 6.20 2.57
CA MET A 86 -0.04 6.78 1.25
C MET A 86 1.22 7.64 1.18
N ASN A 87 1.73 8.13 2.30
CA ASN A 87 2.83 9.12 2.30
C ASN A 87 4.08 8.69 3.07
N VAL A 88 3.96 7.77 4.03
CA VAL A 88 5.10 7.30 4.82
C VAL A 88 5.46 5.89 4.39
N MET A 89 4.49 4.98 4.51
CA MET A 89 4.62 3.58 4.16
C MET A 89 4.96 3.39 2.69
N HIS A 90 4.19 4.02 1.79
CA HIS A 90 4.39 3.99 0.34
C HIS A 90 5.82 4.41 -0.05
N ASP A 91 6.25 5.62 0.35
CA ASP A 91 7.55 6.18 0.01
C ASP A 91 8.72 5.35 0.59
N ALA A 92 8.51 4.79 1.79
CA ALA A 92 9.48 3.90 2.42
C ALA A 92 9.57 2.54 1.72
N ASN A 93 8.45 1.99 1.26
CA ASN A 93 8.42 0.74 0.50
C ASN A 93 8.95 0.89 -0.94
N HIS A 94 9.02 2.12 -1.46
CA HIS A 94 9.79 2.50 -2.64
C HIS A 94 11.28 2.76 -2.37
N GLU A 95 11.74 2.62 -1.12
CA GLU A 95 13.12 2.85 -0.67
C GLU A 95 13.61 4.30 -0.87
N VAL A 96 12.70 5.27 -0.98
CA VAL A 96 13.02 6.69 -1.17
C VAL A 96 12.84 7.52 0.11
N PHE A 97 12.22 6.99 1.16
CA PHE A 97 11.99 7.74 2.40
C PHE A 97 13.29 8.17 3.09
N SER A 98 14.32 7.33 3.09
CA SER A 98 15.63 7.62 3.67
C SER A 98 16.77 6.95 2.88
N SER A 99 17.98 7.48 3.01
CA SER A 99 19.19 6.79 2.51
C SER A 99 19.58 5.58 3.36
N LYS A 100 19.06 5.49 4.60
CA LYS A 100 19.30 4.38 5.52
C LYS A 100 18.25 3.30 5.32
N LYS A 101 18.66 2.11 4.85
CA LYS A 101 17.75 0.97 4.60
C LYS A 101 16.90 0.57 5.79
N TRP A 102 17.45 0.64 7.01
CA TRP A 102 16.68 0.28 8.21
C TRP A 102 15.55 1.27 8.50
N VAL A 103 15.71 2.56 8.13
CA VAL A 103 14.66 3.58 8.27
C VAL A 103 13.53 3.30 7.28
N ASN A 104 13.86 3.00 6.01
CA ASN A 104 12.85 2.57 5.03
C ASN A 104 12.12 1.32 5.49
N LYS A 105 12.86 0.34 6.02
CA LYS A 105 12.25 -0.89 6.56
C LYS A 105 11.28 -0.58 7.72
N LEU A 106 11.69 0.26 8.66
CA LEU A 106 10.85 0.63 9.81
C LEU A 106 9.58 1.37 9.36
N MET A 107 9.75 2.41 8.54
CA MET A 107 8.64 3.25 8.09
C MET A 107 7.72 2.51 7.13
N GLY A 108 8.25 1.65 6.25
CA GLY A 108 7.47 0.77 5.40
C GLY A 108 6.72 -0.32 6.17
N SER A 109 7.25 -0.76 7.32
CA SER A 109 6.58 -1.72 8.22
C SER A 109 5.36 -1.11 8.92
N SER A 110 5.14 0.20 8.85
CA SER A 110 3.88 0.80 9.34
C SER A 110 2.65 0.23 8.63
N ILE A 111 2.79 -0.42 7.47
CA ILE A 111 1.69 -1.16 6.83
C ILE A 111 1.06 -2.23 7.75
N TYR A 112 1.83 -2.83 8.67
CA TYR A 112 1.31 -3.89 9.54
C TYR A 112 0.29 -3.39 10.55
N ILE A 113 0.42 -2.15 11.02
CA ILE A 113 -0.64 -1.51 11.85
C ILE A 113 -1.82 -1.03 10.99
N LEU A 114 -1.72 -1.10 9.66
CA LEU A 114 -2.78 -0.71 8.70
C LEU A 114 -3.39 -1.92 7.99
N ALA A 115 -3.36 -3.09 8.64
CA ALA A 115 -3.83 -4.38 8.17
C ALA A 115 -3.03 -5.03 7.03
N GLY A 116 -2.18 -4.32 6.30
CA GLY A 116 -1.50 -4.88 5.12
C GLY A 116 -0.18 -5.61 5.45
N ASN A 117 0.48 -6.10 4.39
CA ASN A 117 1.77 -6.77 4.46
C ASN A 117 2.78 -6.15 3.49
N ASP A 118 3.99 -5.83 3.97
CA ASP A 118 5.03 -5.14 3.19
C ASP A 118 5.48 -5.93 1.95
N TYR A 119 5.63 -7.26 2.06
CA TYR A 119 6.01 -8.11 0.95
C TYR A 119 4.92 -8.14 -0.12
N ASN A 120 3.66 -8.38 0.28
CA ASN A 120 2.54 -8.38 -0.66
C ASN A 120 2.43 -7.04 -1.37
N TRP A 121 2.48 -5.94 -0.61
CA TRP A 121 2.41 -4.59 -1.15
C TRP A 121 3.54 -4.32 -2.16
N LYS A 122 4.79 -4.68 -1.84
CA LYS A 122 5.92 -4.48 -2.76
C LYS A 122 5.80 -5.35 -4.03
N VAL A 123 5.27 -6.58 -3.93
CA VAL A 123 5.03 -7.41 -5.12
C VAL A 123 3.89 -6.83 -5.96
N GLN A 124 2.75 -6.54 -5.34
CA GLN A 124 1.58 -5.98 -6.03
C GLN A 124 1.94 -4.64 -6.69
N HIS A 125 2.46 -3.70 -5.92
CA HIS A 125 2.65 -2.34 -6.39
C HIS A 125 3.95 -2.16 -7.20
N ASN A 126 5.09 -2.62 -6.68
CA ASN A 126 6.37 -2.34 -7.34
C ASN A 126 6.67 -3.31 -8.49
N VAL A 127 6.22 -4.56 -8.39
CA VAL A 127 6.50 -5.56 -9.43
C VAL A 127 5.37 -5.64 -10.44
N LEU A 128 4.11 -5.78 -10.00
CA LEU A 128 2.98 -5.93 -10.92
C LEU A 128 2.50 -4.58 -11.46
N HIS A 129 2.04 -3.69 -10.58
CA HIS A 129 1.44 -2.41 -10.97
C HIS A 129 2.42 -1.51 -11.74
N HIS A 130 3.64 -1.29 -11.27
CA HIS A 130 4.59 -0.44 -12.01
C HIS A 130 5.13 -1.06 -13.31
N THR A 131 5.03 -2.38 -13.49
CA THR A 131 5.42 -3.02 -14.76
C THR A 131 4.26 -3.05 -15.75
N TYR A 132 3.03 -3.29 -15.27
CA TYR A 132 1.85 -3.56 -16.09
C TYR A 132 0.69 -2.59 -15.79
N THR A 133 1.00 -1.34 -15.45
CA THR A 133 0.03 -0.34 -14.96
C THR A 133 -1.24 -0.29 -15.81
N ASN A 134 -2.39 -0.48 -15.17
CA ASN A 134 -3.73 -0.47 -15.78
C ASN A 134 -3.97 -1.55 -16.86
N ILE A 135 -3.14 -2.59 -16.92
CA ILE A 135 -3.35 -3.73 -17.81
C ILE A 135 -4.14 -4.83 -17.08
N VAL A 136 -5.39 -5.03 -17.51
CA VAL A 136 -6.30 -6.03 -16.94
C VAL A 136 -5.68 -7.43 -17.03
N GLY A 137 -5.75 -8.17 -15.93
CA GLY A 137 -5.15 -9.50 -15.79
C GLY A 137 -3.68 -9.50 -15.41
N HIS A 138 -3.00 -8.34 -15.37
CA HIS A 138 -1.61 -8.25 -14.93
C HIS A 138 -1.41 -7.31 -13.74
N ASP A 139 -2.18 -6.22 -13.72
CA ASP A 139 -2.22 -5.27 -12.61
C ASP A 139 -3.43 -5.60 -11.71
N GLU A 140 -3.12 -6.05 -10.50
CA GLU A 140 -4.14 -6.40 -9.51
C GLU A 140 -4.84 -5.16 -8.93
N ASP A 141 -4.26 -3.95 -9.09
CA ASP A 141 -4.86 -2.70 -8.59
C ASP A 141 -6.12 -2.29 -9.38
N VAL A 142 -6.26 -2.79 -10.62
CA VAL A 142 -7.48 -2.61 -11.43
C VAL A 142 -8.42 -3.83 -11.41
N ASP A 143 -8.05 -4.89 -10.70
CA ASP A 143 -8.85 -6.10 -10.54
C ASP A 143 -9.70 -6.05 -9.28
N ALA A 144 -10.84 -5.35 -9.37
CA ALA A 144 -11.79 -5.21 -8.27
C ALA A 144 -12.88 -6.30 -8.24
N GLY A 145 -12.60 -7.46 -8.83
CA GLY A 145 -13.57 -8.53 -8.99
C GLY A 145 -14.76 -8.12 -9.86
N ARG A 146 -15.98 -8.49 -9.45
CA ARG A 146 -17.21 -8.27 -10.26
C ARG A 146 -18.02 -7.05 -9.83
N ILE A 147 -17.85 -6.61 -8.57
CA ILE A 147 -18.74 -5.62 -7.95
C ILE A 147 -18.35 -4.20 -8.33
N ILE A 148 -17.06 -3.89 -8.37
CA ILE A 148 -16.56 -2.58 -8.80
C ILE A 148 -15.86 -2.75 -10.16
N ARG A 149 -15.96 -1.73 -11.03
CA ARG A 149 -15.36 -1.75 -12.36
C ARG A 149 -14.41 -0.58 -12.55
N PHE A 150 -13.10 -0.85 -12.43
CA PHE A 150 -12.04 0.15 -12.62
C PHE A 150 -11.53 0.28 -14.05
N SER A 151 -11.77 -0.71 -14.91
CA SER A 151 -11.30 -0.67 -16.30
C SER A 151 -12.45 -0.80 -17.30
N LYS A 152 -12.30 -0.13 -18.44
CA LYS A 152 -13.23 -0.28 -19.57
C LYS A 152 -13.20 -1.69 -20.17
N HIS A 153 -12.09 -2.41 -19.99
CA HIS A 153 -11.87 -3.75 -20.50
C HIS A 153 -12.49 -4.84 -19.62
N SER A 154 -12.93 -4.49 -18.40
CA SER A 154 -13.67 -5.41 -17.53
C SER A 154 -15.14 -5.47 -17.94
N LYS A 155 -15.76 -6.66 -17.81
CA LYS A 155 -17.17 -6.89 -18.14
C LYS A 155 -18.08 -5.90 -17.41
N TRP A 156 -18.92 -5.20 -18.16
CA TRP A 156 -19.92 -4.30 -17.58
C TRP A 156 -21.15 -5.09 -17.08
N MET A 157 -21.64 -4.73 -15.90
CA MET A 157 -22.87 -5.25 -15.29
C MET A 157 -23.79 -4.09 -14.94
N LYS A 158 -25.11 -4.32 -14.93
CA LYS A 158 -26.11 -3.26 -14.65
C LYS A 158 -25.85 -2.53 -13.32
N ILE A 159 -25.32 -3.24 -12.31
CA ILE A 159 -24.93 -2.65 -11.02
C ILE A 159 -23.91 -1.53 -11.17
N HIS A 160 -22.99 -1.59 -12.15
CA HIS A 160 -21.91 -0.61 -12.31
C HIS A 160 -22.43 0.80 -12.66
N LYS A 161 -23.66 0.93 -13.15
CA LYS A 161 -24.33 2.24 -13.32
C LYS A 161 -24.40 3.01 -12.00
N PHE A 162 -24.51 2.30 -10.88
CA PHE A 162 -24.66 2.86 -9.53
C PHE A 162 -23.37 2.85 -8.73
N GLN A 163 -22.23 2.46 -9.32
CA GLN A 163 -20.96 2.33 -8.58
C GLN A 163 -20.48 3.62 -7.94
N LYS A 164 -20.82 4.78 -8.51
CA LYS A 164 -20.53 6.08 -7.90
C LYS A 164 -21.10 6.26 -6.50
N TYR A 165 -22.15 5.51 -6.13
CA TYR A 165 -22.76 5.56 -4.81
C TYR A 165 -22.20 4.49 -3.88
N TYR A 166 -22.19 3.23 -4.30
CA TYR A 166 -21.76 2.13 -3.41
C TYR A 166 -20.24 1.97 -3.32
N ALA A 167 -19.46 2.43 -4.32
CA ALA A 167 -18.01 2.25 -4.31
C ALA A 167 -17.36 2.99 -3.14
N PHE A 168 -17.88 4.16 -2.74
CA PHE A 168 -17.39 4.88 -1.57
C PHE A 168 -17.48 4.04 -0.30
N PHE A 169 -18.65 3.43 -0.06
CA PHE A 169 -18.85 2.53 1.07
C PHE A 169 -17.97 1.27 0.99
N LEU A 170 -17.93 0.61 -0.17
CA LEU A 170 -17.11 -0.60 -0.36
C LEU A 170 -15.61 -0.32 -0.24
N TYR A 171 -15.15 0.87 -0.63
CA TYR A 171 -13.76 1.29 -0.47
C TYR A 171 -13.36 1.32 1.02
N GLY A 172 -14.26 1.77 1.90
CA GLY A 172 -14.07 1.73 3.34
C GLY A 172 -13.93 0.31 3.92
N LEU A 173 -14.40 -0.72 3.21
CA LEU A 173 -14.29 -2.13 3.63
C LEU A 173 -13.03 -2.82 3.12
N LEU A 174 -12.20 -2.15 2.31
CA LEU A 174 -10.99 -2.76 1.75
C LEU A 174 -9.97 -3.14 2.83
N THR A 175 -9.84 -2.34 3.89
CA THR A 175 -8.97 -2.67 5.04
C THR A 175 -9.41 -3.95 5.73
N VAL A 176 -10.73 -4.17 5.88
CA VAL A 176 -11.28 -5.42 6.42
C VAL A 176 -10.95 -6.60 5.52
N ASN A 177 -11.08 -6.41 4.20
CA ASN A 177 -10.73 -7.44 3.23
C ASN A 177 -9.22 -7.80 3.26
N TRP A 178 -8.34 -6.80 3.43
CA TRP A 178 -6.91 -7.02 3.69
C TRP A 178 -6.66 -7.78 4.98
N ALA A 179 -7.31 -7.38 6.08
CA ALA A 179 -7.14 -8.02 7.38
C ALA A 179 -7.49 -9.52 7.35
N ILE A 180 -8.52 -9.91 6.59
CA ILE A 180 -9.09 -11.27 6.66
C ILE A 180 -8.68 -12.15 5.48
N THR A 181 -8.65 -11.63 4.24
CA THR A 181 -8.55 -12.51 3.05
C THR A 181 -7.45 -12.15 2.05
N THR A 182 -7.34 -10.90 1.62
CA THR A 182 -6.52 -10.54 0.45
C THR A 182 -5.06 -10.87 0.66
N ASP A 183 -4.50 -10.50 1.81
CA ASP A 183 -3.08 -10.73 2.08
C ASP A 183 -2.73 -12.22 2.10
N PHE A 184 -3.59 -13.07 2.67
CA PHE A 184 -3.37 -14.52 2.69
C PHE A 184 -3.38 -15.11 1.28
N LYS A 185 -4.34 -14.69 0.46
CA LYS A 185 -4.44 -15.11 -0.95
C LYS A 185 -3.24 -14.62 -1.76
N GLN A 186 -2.84 -13.36 -1.59
CA GLN A 186 -1.71 -12.74 -2.27
C GLN A 186 -0.40 -13.42 -1.88
N THR A 187 -0.12 -13.61 -0.58
CA THR A 187 1.09 -14.31 -0.13
C THR A 187 1.17 -15.71 -0.73
N TYR A 188 0.09 -16.49 -0.67
CA TYR A 188 0.03 -17.81 -1.30
C TYR A 188 0.32 -17.74 -2.81
N ASN A 189 -0.39 -16.88 -3.54
CA ASN A 189 -0.28 -16.77 -4.99
C ASN A 189 1.09 -16.28 -5.44
N TYR A 190 1.67 -15.30 -4.76
CA TYR A 190 2.96 -14.70 -5.08
C TYR A 190 4.10 -15.69 -4.85
N LEU A 191 4.08 -16.41 -3.72
CA LEU A 191 5.05 -17.47 -3.46
C LEU A 191 4.94 -18.61 -4.48
N LYS A 192 3.71 -19.04 -4.81
CA LYS A 192 3.47 -20.09 -5.83
C LYS A 192 3.95 -19.68 -7.23
N ARG A 193 3.84 -18.40 -7.57
CA ARG A 193 4.26 -17.83 -8.87
C ARG A 193 5.73 -17.39 -8.88
N ASN A 194 6.48 -17.59 -7.79
CA ASN A 194 7.85 -17.11 -7.61
C ASN A 194 8.01 -15.59 -7.84
N LEU A 195 7.03 -14.79 -7.39
CA LEU A 195 7.10 -13.33 -7.48
C LEU A 195 7.81 -12.75 -6.26
N SER A 196 8.73 -11.81 -6.49
CA SER A 196 9.41 -11.09 -5.42
C SER A 196 9.86 -9.70 -5.86
N TYR A 197 9.87 -8.77 -4.91
CA TYR A 197 10.57 -7.51 -5.06
C TYR A 197 12.01 -7.68 -4.54
N GLY A 198 12.97 -7.79 -5.46
CA GLY A 198 14.38 -8.02 -5.13
C GLY A 198 14.72 -9.51 -4.98
N LYS A 199 15.27 -9.90 -3.82
CA LYS A 199 15.68 -11.31 -3.58
C LYS A 199 14.46 -12.18 -3.28
N MET A 200 14.48 -13.41 -3.81
CA MET A 200 13.44 -14.40 -3.51
C MET A 200 13.35 -14.67 -2.00
N PRO A 201 12.15 -14.52 -1.40
CA PRO A 201 11.97 -14.76 0.02
C PRO A 201 11.83 -16.24 0.34
N LYS A 202 12.15 -16.62 1.58
CA LYS A 202 11.76 -17.92 2.11
C LYS A 202 10.25 -17.92 2.44
N PRO A 203 9.46 -18.90 1.97
CA PRO A 203 8.02 -18.98 2.25
C PRO A 203 7.68 -18.90 3.74
N VAL A 204 8.42 -19.63 4.58
CA VAL A 204 8.23 -19.65 6.05
C VAL A 204 8.35 -18.25 6.65
N THR A 205 9.32 -17.45 6.19
CA THR A 205 9.51 -16.09 6.67
C THR A 205 8.33 -15.18 6.30
N GLN A 206 7.77 -15.31 5.10
CA GLN A 206 6.64 -14.46 4.68
C GLN A 206 5.36 -14.82 5.43
N TRP A 207 5.07 -16.10 5.59
CA TRP A 207 3.94 -16.55 6.40
C TRP A 207 4.07 -16.13 7.85
N THR A 208 5.27 -16.25 8.44
CA THR A 208 5.53 -15.81 9.82
C THR A 208 5.28 -14.32 9.98
N LYS A 209 5.84 -13.49 9.09
CA LYS A 209 5.61 -12.04 9.10
C LYS A 209 4.14 -11.68 8.93
N LEU A 210 3.45 -12.35 8.02
CA LEU A 210 2.03 -12.13 7.79
C LEU A 210 1.23 -12.42 9.07
N ILE A 211 1.42 -13.60 9.68
CA ILE A 211 0.68 -14.00 10.89
C ILE A 211 0.98 -13.03 12.04
N ILE A 212 2.25 -12.72 12.31
CA ILE A 212 2.63 -11.76 13.36
C ILE A 212 2.01 -10.38 13.08
N GLY A 213 2.05 -9.92 11.83
CA GLY A 213 1.44 -8.66 11.42
C GLY A 213 -0.07 -8.62 11.67
N LYS A 214 -0.79 -9.72 11.39
CA LYS A 214 -2.23 -9.82 11.68
C LYS A 214 -2.51 -9.84 13.18
N ILE A 215 -1.73 -10.59 13.96
CA ILE A 215 -1.85 -10.58 15.42
C ILE A 215 -1.67 -9.15 15.94
N LEU A 216 -0.60 -8.46 15.53
CA LEU A 216 -0.34 -7.08 15.93
C LEU A 216 -1.47 -6.13 15.53
N TYR A 217 -2.01 -6.26 14.31
CA TYR A 217 -3.15 -5.48 13.86
C TYR A 217 -4.40 -5.72 14.71
N TYR A 218 -4.78 -6.97 14.94
CA TYR A 218 -5.97 -7.31 15.73
C TYR A 218 -5.80 -6.97 17.22
N SER A 219 -4.60 -7.12 17.76
CA SER A 219 -4.29 -6.68 19.13
C SER A 219 -4.48 -5.17 19.28
N LEU A 220 -4.00 -4.36 18.33
CA LEU A 220 -4.07 -2.91 18.40
C LEU A 220 -5.49 -2.37 18.15
N TRP A 221 -6.21 -2.91 17.16
CA TRP A 221 -7.47 -2.33 16.68
C TRP A 221 -8.73 -3.04 17.15
N ILE A 222 -8.62 -4.23 17.74
CA ILE A 222 -9.76 -4.98 18.28
C ILE A 222 -9.57 -5.28 19.76
N ALA A 223 -8.47 -5.94 20.15
CA ALA A 223 -8.29 -6.36 21.53
C ALA A 223 -8.11 -5.16 22.47
N LEU A 224 -7.20 -4.24 22.16
CA LEU A 224 -6.92 -3.06 23.00
C LEU A 224 -8.16 -2.18 23.22
N PRO A 225 -9.00 -1.85 22.21
CA PRO A 225 -10.23 -1.11 22.44
C PRO A 225 -11.31 -1.80 23.28
N LEU A 226 -11.23 -3.12 23.46
CA LEU A 226 -12.21 -3.91 24.22
C LEU A 226 -11.81 -4.11 25.70
N LEU A 227 -10.58 -3.73 26.07
CA LEU A 227 -10.08 -3.72 27.45
C LEU A 227 -10.46 -2.43 28.16
#